data_AF-A0A958C4X1-F1
#
_entry.id   AF-A0A958C4X1-F1
#
_cell.length_a   1.000
_cell.length_b   1.000
_cell.length_c   1.000
_cell.angle_alpha   90.00
_cell.angle_beta   90.00
_cell.angle_gamma   90.00
#
_symmetry.space_group_name_H-M   'P 1'
#
loop_
_entity.id
_entity.type
_entity.pdbx_description
1 polymer ?
#
loop_
_entity_poly.entity_id
_entity_poly.type
_entity_poly.pdbx_seq_one_letter_code
_entity_poly.pdbx_strand_id
1 'polypeptide(L)'
;MQMLHFGKTTKLIVAAVAALLLVSVALVSVAATASVAAVGNLLVWHYRTLNLPAPTGPYAVGRAGYDWTDPGRIDLLSDRAGEQRELAVWIWYPASPAA
;
A
#
# COMPACT_ATOMS: atom_id res chain seq x y z
N MET A 1 -1.28 -9.08 -63.01
CA MET A 1 -2.23 -9.46 -61.93
C MET A 1 -1.49 -9.51 -60.59
N GLN A 2 -1.03 -8.36 -60.07
CA GLN A 2 -0.35 -8.25 -58.75
C GLN A 2 -0.77 -7.00 -57.96
N MET A 3 -1.48 -6.03 -58.58
CA MET A 3 -1.86 -4.76 -57.92
C MET A 3 -3.08 -4.85 -56.99
N LEU A 4 -3.88 -5.92 -57.02
CA LEU A 4 -5.09 -6.04 -56.20
C LEU A 4 -4.83 -6.50 -54.75
N HIS A 5 -3.67 -7.11 -54.48
CA HIS A 5 -3.33 -7.61 -53.13
C HIS A 5 -2.78 -6.53 -52.19
N PHE A 6 -2.16 -5.46 -52.72
CA PHE A 6 -1.49 -4.43 -51.91
C PHE A 6 -2.47 -3.58 -51.09
N GLY A 7 -3.65 -3.24 -51.64
CA GLY A 7 -4.65 -2.44 -50.91
C GLY A 7 -5.36 -3.17 -49.77
N LYS A 8 -5.42 -4.50 -49.81
CA LYS A 8 -6.07 -5.33 -48.78
C LYS A 8 -5.18 -5.46 -47.54
N THR A 9 -3.88 -5.68 -47.74
CA THR A 9 -2.90 -5.78 -46.64
C THR A 9 -2.73 -4.46 -45.89
N THR A 10 -2.68 -3.31 -46.57
CA THR A 10 -2.59 -2.00 -45.88
C THR A 10 -3.82 -1.72 -45.00
N LYS A 11 -5.04 -2.02 -45.49
CA LYS A 11 -6.27 -1.87 -44.69
C LYS A 11 -6.29 -2.78 -43.46
N LEU A 12 -5.80 -4.02 -43.61
CA LEU A 12 -5.68 -4.97 -42.50
C LEU A 12 -4.68 -4.49 -41.43
N ILE A 13 -3.53 -3.94 -41.85
CA ILE A 13 -2.52 -3.38 -40.93
C ILE A 13 -3.09 -2.19 -40.16
N VAL A 14 -3.74 -1.25 -40.83
CA VAL A 14 -4.34 -0.07 -40.17
C VAL A 14 -5.42 -0.50 -39.17
N ALA A 15 -6.28 -1.46 -39.54
CA ALA A 15 -7.30 -1.99 -38.64
C ALA A 15 -6.68 -2.70 -37.43
N ALA A 16 -5.61 -3.48 -37.62
CA ALA A 16 -4.90 -4.14 -36.53
C ALA A 16 -4.23 -3.14 -35.57
N VAL A 17 -3.59 -2.10 -36.10
CA VAL A 17 -2.98 -1.03 -35.29
C VAL A 17 -4.05 -0.26 -34.52
N ALA A 18 -5.17 0.10 -35.16
CA ALA A 18 -6.29 0.77 -34.49
C ALA A 18 -6.87 -0.10 -33.36
N ALA A 19 -7.04 -1.41 -33.60
CA ALA A 19 -7.47 -2.35 -32.58
C ALA A 19 -6.48 -2.45 -31.41
N LEU A 20 -5.16 -2.53 -31.69
CA LEU A 20 -4.13 -2.54 -30.65
C LEU A 20 -4.16 -1.25 -29.81
N LEU A 21 -4.34 -0.09 -30.45
CA LEU A 21 -4.44 1.20 -29.76
C LEU A 21 -5.67 1.26 -28.85
N LEU A 22 -6.83 0.81 -29.34
CA LEU A 22 -8.06 0.76 -28.55
C LEU A 22 -7.92 -0.19 -27.34
N VAL A 23 -7.32 -1.37 -27.54
CA VAL A 23 -7.04 -2.31 -26.45
C VAL A 23 -6.07 -1.70 -25.45
N SER A 24 -5.01 -1.01 -25.91
CA SER A 24 -4.05 -0.35 -25.04
C SER A 24 -4.71 0.73 -24.19
N VAL A 25 -5.57 1.57 -24.78
CA VAL A 25 -6.33 2.59 -24.06
C VAL A 25 -7.28 1.95 -23.04
N ALA A 26 -7.96 0.87 -23.39
CA ALA A 26 -8.83 0.15 -22.47
C ALA A 26 -8.05 -0.48 -21.30
N LEU A 27 -6.86 -1.01 -21.55
CA LEU A 27 -6.00 -1.56 -20.48
C LEU A 27 -5.51 -0.46 -19.55
N VAL A 28 -5.10 0.69 -20.09
CA VAL A 28 -4.65 1.84 -19.28
C VAL A 28 -5.80 2.39 -18.44
N SER A 29 -7.01 2.48 -18.99
CA SER A 29 -8.18 2.97 -18.22
C SER A 29 -8.54 2.01 -17.08
N VAL A 30 -8.55 0.70 -17.34
CA VAL A 30 -8.78 -0.32 -16.30
C VAL A 30 -7.70 -0.25 -15.21
N ALA A 31 -6.43 -0.16 -15.59
CA ALA A 31 -5.33 -0.06 -14.64
C ALA A 31 -5.41 1.22 -13.79
N ALA A 32 -5.79 2.35 -14.39
CA ALA A 32 -5.98 3.61 -13.68
C ALA A 32 -7.14 3.50 -12.67
N THR A 33 -8.28 2.95 -13.08
CA THR A 33 -9.42 2.71 -12.18
C THR A 33 -9.05 1.76 -11.04
N ALA A 34 -8.34 0.66 -11.33
CA ALA A 34 -7.88 -0.28 -10.32
C ALA A 34 -6.93 0.38 -9.32
N SER A 35 -6.01 1.23 -9.80
CA SER A 35 -5.08 1.98 -8.95
C SER A 35 -5.83 2.95 -8.02
N VAL A 36 -6.79 3.70 -8.54
CA VAL A 36 -7.61 4.61 -7.74
C VAL A 36 -8.43 3.84 -6.69
N ALA A 37 -9.04 2.72 -7.07
CA ALA A 37 -9.79 1.88 -6.15
C ALA A 37 -8.89 1.28 -5.06
N ALA A 38 -7.68 0.83 -5.41
CA ALA A 38 -6.70 0.30 -4.46
C ALA A 38 -6.25 1.37 -3.46
N VAL A 39 -5.90 2.57 -3.93
CA VAL A 39 -5.55 3.69 -3.05
C VAL A 39 -6.73 4.05 -2.15
N GLY A 40 -7.94 4.17 -2.71
CA GLY A 40 -9.15 4.43 -1.92
C GLY A 40 -9.39 3.38 -0.84
N ASN A 41 -9.20 2.11 -1.16
CA ASN A 41 -9.32 1.02 -0.19
C ASN A 41 -8.26 1.13 0.92
N LEU A 42 -7.00 1.39 0.58
CA LEU A 42 -5.93 1.58 1.56
C LEU A 42 -6.22 2.75 2.50
N LEU A 43 -6.77 3.85 1.99
CA LEU A 43 -7.15 4.98 2.82
C LEU A 43 -8.30 4.63 3.78
N VAL A 44 -9.34 3.93 3.31
CA VAL A 44 -10.43 3.47 4.18
C VAL A 44 -9.90 2.56 5.30
N TRP A 45 -8.99 1.65 4.98
CA TRP A 45 -8.36 0.79 5.99
C TRP A 45 -7.51 1.58 6.98
N HIS A 46 -6.72 2.55 6.49
CA HIS A 46 -5.84 3.36 7.34
C HIS A 46 -6.63 4.22 8.34
N TYR A 47 -7.76 4.79 7.92
CA TYR A 47 -8.61 5.63 8.77
C TYR A 47 -9.72 4.87 9.50
N ARG A 48 -9.74 3.54 9.42
CA ARG A 48 -10.75 2.75 10.12
C ARG A 48 -10.55 2.89 11.62
N THR A 49 -11.45 3.62 12.29
CA THR A 49 -11.45 3.73 13.74
C THR A 49 -11.78 2.37 14.36
N LEU A 50 -10.85 1.86 15.18
CA LEU A 50 -11.12 0.69 16.01
C LEU A 50 -11.85 1.16 17.27
N ASN A 51 -13.15 0.86 17.34
CA ASN A 51 -13.95 1.09 18.54
C ASN A 51 -13.60 0.03 19.58
N LEU A 52 -12.71 0.37 20.50
CA LEU A 52 -12.40 -0.45 21.66
C LEU A 52 -13.45 -0.21 22.75
N PRO A 53 -13.73 -1.21 23.61
CA PRO A 53 -14.55 -0.98 24.80
C PRO A 53 -13.91 0.12 25.67
N ALA A 54 -14.76 0.89 26.35
CA ALA A 54 -14.27 1.90 27.28
C ALA A 54 -13.40 1.24 28.37
N PRO A 55 -12.27 1.86 28.77
CA PRO A 55 -11.50 1.40 29.92
C PRO A 55 -12.41 1.30 31.16
N THR A 56 -12.27 0.24 31.94
CA THR A 56 -13.08 0.01 33.14
C THR A 56 -12.56 0.76 34.38
N GLY A 57 -11.35 1.33 34.29
CA GLY A 57 -10.72 2.10 35.36
C GLY A 57 -11.09 3.59 35.33
N PRO A 58 -10.77 4.33 36.40
CA PRO A 58 -11.16 5.73 36.55
C PRO A 58 -10.30 6.72 35.74
N TYR A 59 -9.19 6.26 35.14
CA TYR A 59 -8.25 7.10 34.40
C TYR A 59 -8.40 6.91 32.90
N ALA A 60 -8.23 7.99 32.12
CA ALA A 60 -8.03 7.89 30.68
C ALA A 60 -6.71 7.15 30.39
N VAL A 61 -6.62 6.51 29.23
CA VAL A 61 -5.42 5.74 28.83
C VAL A 61 -4.71 6.46 27.70
N GLY A 62 -3.51 6.95 27.99
CA GLY A 62 -2.56 7.43 26.98
C GLY A 62 -1.74 6.26 26.43
N ARG A 63 -1.17 6.45 25.23
CA ARG A 63 -0.26 5.50 24.61
C ARG A 63 0.92 6.21 23.97
N ALA A 64 2.13 5.70 24.21
CA ALA A 64 3.35 6.13 23.55
C ALA A 64 4.04 4.94 22.88
N GLY A 65 4.61 5.17 21.71
CA GLY A 65 5.45 4.21 20.99
C GLY A 65 6.90 4.69 21.00
N TYR A 66 7.82 3.77 21.22
CA TYR A 66 9.26 4.04 21.16
C TYR A 66 9.96 2.98 20.32
N ASP A 67 11.04 3.41 19.68
CA ASP A 67 12.04 2.55 19.07
C ASP A 67 13.31 2.67 19.92
N TRP A 68 13.67 1.60 20.62
CA TRP A 68 14.78 1.58 21.56
C TRP A 68 15.87 0.64 21.09
N THR A 69 17.11 1.11 21.18
CA THR A 69 18.29 0.27 21.03
C THR A 69 18.77 -0.20 22.40
N ASP A 70 18.99 -1.50 22.55
CA ASP A 70 19.67 -2.09 23.70
C ASP A 70 21.16 -2.31 23.36
N PRO A 71 22.05 -1.39 23.76
CA PRO A 71 23.47 -1.48 23.42
C PRO A 71 24.21 -2.61 24.15
N GLY A 72 23.61 -3.19 25.18
CA GLY A 72 24.23 -4.26 25.97
C GLY A 72 24.12 -5.64 25.34
N ARG A 73 23.31 -5.80 24.29
CA ARG A 73 23.04 -7.10 23.67
C ARG A 73 23.08 -7.04 22.16
N ILE A 74 23.65 -8.08 21.57
CA ILE A 74 23.62 -8.32 20.14
C ILE A 74 22.28 -8.94 19.75
N ASP A 75 21.72 -8.51 18.62
CA ASP A 75 20.53 -9.12 18.06
C ASP A 75 20.84 -10.48 17.43
N LEU A 76 20.33 -11.55 18.05
CA LEU A 76 20.48 -12.92 17.55
C LEU A 76 19.62 -13.21 16.32
N LEU A 77 18.65 -12.36 16.01
CA LEU A 77 17.75 -12.47 14.86
C LEU A 77 18.10 -11.50 13.74
N SER A 78 19.11 -10.64 13.93
CA SER A 78 19.58 -9.76 12.84
C SER A 78 20.25 -10.59 11.75
N ASP A 79 20.04 -10.18 10.50
CA ASP A 79 20.75 -10.69 9.34
C ASP A 79 22.20 -10.20 9.28
N ARG A 80 22.55 -9.19 10.09
CA ARG A 80 23.90 -8.65 10.23
C ARG A 80 24.50 -9.04 11.58
N ALA A 81 25.64 -9.73 11.52
CA ALA A 81 26.36 -10.13 12.71
C ALA A 81 26.85 -8.91 13.51
N GLY A 82 26.61 -8.92 14.82
CA GLY A 82 27.11 -7.90 15.74
C GLY A 82 26.26 -6.63 15.82
N GLU A 83 25.08 -6.59 15.20
CA GLU A 83 24.14 -5.49 15.41
C GLU A 83 23.54 -5.49 16.82
N GLN A 84 23.30 -4.29 17.34
CA GLN A 84 22.64 -4.12 18.63
C GLN A 84 21.16 -4.46 18.51
N ARG A 85 20.56 -4.88 19.62
CA ARG A 85 19.16 -5.28 19.65
C ARG A 85 18.24 -4.07 19.60
N GLU A 86 17.42 -3.97 18.55
CA GLU A 86 16.33 -2.99 18.47
C GLU A 86 15.02 -3.54 19.05
N LEU A 87 14.27 -2.68 19.72
CA LEU A 87 13.05 -3.00 20.44
C LEU A 87 11.95 -1.98 20.14
N ALA A 88 10.91 -2.43 19.44
CA ALA A 88 9.67 -1.67 19.31
C ALA A 88 8.84 -1.81 20.60
N VAL A 89 8.68 -0.70 21.33
CA VAL A 89 8.01 -0.66 22.63
C VAL A 89 6.73 0.16 22.55
N TRP A 90 5.63 -0.41 23.06
CA TRP A 90 4.38 0.31 23.30
C TRP A 90 4.12 0.43 24.79
N ILE A 91 3.91 1.66 25.26
CA ILE A 91 3.60 1.97 26.66
C ILE A 91 2.17 2.49 26.73
N TRP A 92 1.36 1.90 27.59
CA TRP A 92 0.04 2.41 27.98
C TRP A 92 0.13 2.94 29.41
N TYR A 93 -0.36 4.15 29.65
CA TYR A 93 -0.23 4.82 30.94
C TYR A 93 -1.48 5.62 31.30
N PRO A 94 -1.77 5.85 32.60
CA PRO A 94 -2.82 6.76 33.02
C PRO A 94 -2.56 8.17 32.49
N ALA A 95 -3.48 8.71 31.73
CA ALA A 95 -3.40 10.04 31.17
C ALA A 95 -4.48 10.94 31.78
N SER A 96 -4.22 12.24 31.77
CA SER A 96 -5.29 13.22 31.95
C SER A 96 -6.34 13.05 30.85
N PRO A 97 -7.63 13.24 31.14
CA PRO A 97 -8.65 13.32 30.10
C PRO A 97 -8.25 14.34 29.03
N ALA A 98 -8.59 14.07 27.77
CA ALA A 98 -8.45 15.08 26.72
C ALA A 98 -9.30 16.30 27.10
N ALA A 99 -8.73 17.51 26.94
CA ALA A 99 -9.41 18.77 27.19
C ALA A 99 -10.52 19.03 26.16
#